data_AF-A0AA43QFI4-F1
#
_entry.id   AF-A0AA43QFI4-F1
#
_cell.length_a   1.000
_cell.length_b   1.000
_cell.length_c   1.000
_cell.angle_alpha   90.00
_cell.angle_beta   90.00
_cell.angle_gamma   90.00
#
_symmetry.space_group_name_H-M   'P 1'
#
loop_
_entity.id
_entity.type
_entity.pdbx_description
1 polymer ?
#
loop_
_entity_poly.entity_id
_entity_poly.type
_entity_poly.pdbx_seq_one_letter_code
_entity_poly.pdbx_strand_id
1 'polypeptide(L)'
;MYEQVFHSLLNAILDDLKPEIRRQDLRHFYTRLGANFYAIYSLFFTLYRHREDFKPQMLRLVETMAKGYINRSAELERADIQRELDHNWFLSQKWVGMALYTNGFADSLADLTDKIPYFQELGINMVHIMPILMCPAGKSDGGHGGAPLSGLLLYVR
;
A
#
# COMPACT_ATOMS: atom_id res chain seq x y z
N MET A 1 -15.55 7.56 26.65
CA MET A 1 -14.74 8.79 26.86
C MET A 1 -13.55 8.91 25.90
N TYR A 2 -12.97 7.82 25.40
CA TYR A 2 -11.88 7.86 24.40
C TYR A 2 -12.30 8.45 23.04
N GLU A 3 -13.55 8.25 22.60
CA GLU A 3 -14.04 8.70 21.28
C GLU A 3 -13.93 10.22 21.04
N GLN A 4 -14.23 11.05 22.04
CA GLN A 4 -14.21 12.51 21.88
C GLN A 4 -12.79 13.06 21.65
N VAL A 5 -11.77 12.43 22.24
CA VAL A 5 -10.37 12.83 22.04
C VAL A 5 -9.93 12.52 20.60
N PHE A 6 -10.41 11.44 20.00
CA PHE A 6 -10.07 11.11 18.61
C PHE A 6 -10.69 12.06 17.60
N HIS A 7 -11.98 12.42 17.78
CA HIS A 7 -12.64 13.35 16.87
C HIS A 7 -12.00 14.75 16.93
N SER A 8 -11.68 15.22 18.13
CA SER A 8 -10.97 16.50 18.30
C SER A 8 -9.57 16.46 17.66
N LEU A 9 -8.83 15.36 17.84
CA LEU A 9 -7.51 15.21 17.23
C LEU A 9 -7.58 15.08 15.71
N LEU A 10 -8.54 14.32 15.17
CA LEU A 10 -8.73 14.18 13.73
C LEU A 10 -9.00 15.56 13.12
N ASN A 11 -9.90 16.35 13.70
CA ASN A 11 -10.18 17.70 13.22
C ASN A 11 -8.94 18.60 13.28
N ALA A 12 -8.20 18.57 14.39
CA ALA A 12 -6.94 19.34 14.50
C ALA A 12 -5.93 18.94 13.42
N ILE A 13 -5.77 17.64 13.15
CA ILE A 13 -4.90 17.14 12.08
C ILE A 13 -5.39 17.63 10.71
N LEU A 14 -6.69 17.55 10.45
CA LEU A 14 -7.28 17.98 9.18
C LEU A 14 -7.13 19.49 8.94
N ASP A 15 -7.17 20.30 10.00
CA ASP A 15 -6.92 21.73 9.94
C ASP A 15 -5.45 22.06 9.70
N ASP A 16 -4.53 21.28 10.27
CA ASP A 16 -3.08 21.45 10.14
C ASP A 16 -2.50 20.84 8.84
N LEU A 17 -3.33 20.22 7.99
CA LEU A 17 -2.87 19.69 6.71
C LEU A 17 -2.34 20.81 5.80
N LYS A 18 -1.25 20.49 5.07
CA LYS A 18 -0.68 21.38 4.05
C LYS A 18 -1.74 21.96 3.09
N PRO A 19 -1.67 23.27 2.77
CA PRO A 19 -2.64 23.92 1.88
C PRO A 19 -2.81 23.24 0.52
N GLU A 20 -1.73 22.67 -0.01
CA GLU A 20 -1.72 21.91 -1.27
C GLU A 20 -2.66 20.71 -1.24
N ILE A 21 -2.73 20.02 -0.09
CA ILE A 21 -3.61 18.87 0.13
C ILE A 21 -5.06 19.35 0.29
N ARG A 22 -5.29 20.44 1.03
CA ARG A 22 -6.63 21.00 1.28
C ARG A 22 -7.31 21.52 0.00
N ARG A 23 -6.55 21.84 -1.05
CA ARG A 23 -7.08 22.33 -2.35
C ARG A 23 -7.60 21.22 -3.28
N GLN A 24 -7.32 19.95 -2.98
CA GLN A 24 -7.71 18.80 -3.82
C GLN A 24 -9.10 18.28 -3.45
N ASP A 25 -9.82 17.66 -4.40
CA ASP A 25 -11.08 16.97 -4.10
C ASP A 25 -10.81 15.61 -3.43
N LEU A 26 -10.71 15.65 -2.10
CA LEU A 26 -10.37 14.50 -1.25
C LEU A 26 -11.56 13.92 -0.50
N ARG A 27 -12.79 14.12 -0.99
CA ARG A 27 -14.01 13.65 -0.31
C ARG A 27 -13.97 12.15 -0.01
N HIS A 28 -13.61 11.34 -0.99
CA HIS A 28 -13.49 9.88 -0.82
C HIS A 28 -12.38 9.50 0.15
N PHE A 29 -11.23 10.18 0.08
CA PHE A 29 -10.14 10.00 1.04
C PHE A 29 -10.58 10.32 2.47
N TYR A 30 -11.25 11.46 2.71
CA TYR A 30 -11.71 11.83 4.05
C TYR A 30 -12.76 10.88 4.61
N THR A 31 -13.67 10.36 3.77
CA THR A 31 -14.63 9.32 4.19
C THR A 31 -13.90 8.06 4.66
N ARG A 32 -12.94 7.57 3.87
CA ARG A 32 -12.14 6.38 4.21
C ARG A 32 -11.27 6.61 5.43
N LEU A 33 -10.63 7.78 5.52
CA LEU A 33 -9.82 8.17 6.67
C LEU A 33 -10.68 8.20 7.92
N GLY A 34 -11.82 8.89 7.92
CA GLY A 34 -12.74 8.96 9.06
C GLY A 34 -13.19 7.58 9.53
N ALA A 35 -13.56 6.68 8.61
CA ALA A 35 -13.99 5.32 8.94
C ALA A 35 -12.88 4.45 9.56
N ASN A 36 -11.61 4.69 9.21
CA ASN A 36 -10.48 3.87 9.64
C ASN A 36 -9.56 4.54 10.67
N PHE A 37 -9.75 5.84 10.93
CA PHE A 37 -8.83 6.65 11.73
C PHE A 37 -8.71 6.13 13.15
N TYR A 38 -9.80 5.65 13.74
CA TYR A 38 -9.77 5.07 15.09
C TYR A 38 -8.80 3.88 15.18
N ALA A 39 -8.85 2.96 14.20
CA ALA A 39 -7.95 1.81 14.18
C ALA A 39 -6.50 2.23 13.99
N ILE A 40 -6.24 3.13 13.03
CA ILE A 40 -4.91 3.69 12.77
C ILE A 40 -4.36 4.38 14.02
N TYR A 41 -5.13 5.28 14.62
CA TYR A 41 -4.76 6.00 15.83
C TYR A 41 -4.48 5.02 16.97
N SER A 42 -5.37 4.05 17.22
CA SER A 42 -5.24 3.13 18.36
C SER A 42 -3.98 2.28 18.26
N LEU A 43 -3.65 1.79 17.06
CA LEU A 43 -2.42 1.04 16.82
C LEU A 43 -1.19 1.95 16.98
N PHE A 44 -1.21 3.13 16.37
CA PHE A 44 -0.10 4.07 16.44
C PHE A 44 0.14 4.58 17.88
N PHE A 45 -0.93 4.84 18.63
CA PHE A 45 -0.87 5.23 20.04
C PHE A 45 -0.28 4.11 20.90
N THR A 46 -0.75 2.87 20.71
CA THR A 46 -0.22 1.70 21.42
C THR A 46 1.29 1.58 21.27
N LEU A 47 1.81 1.81 20.07
CA LEU A 47 3.23 1.67 19.76
C LEU A 47 4.07 2.89 20.16
N TYR A 48 3.55 4.11 19.97
CA TYR A 48 4.37 5.33 19.95
C TYR A 48 3.96 6.42 20.95
N ARG A 49 2.96 6.20 21.81
CA ARG A 49 2.44 7.24 22.74
C ARG A 49 3.50 7.90 23.64
N HIS A 50 4.60 7.21 23.93
CA HIS A 50 5.65 7.70 24.83
C HIS A 50 6.65 8.65 24.15
N ARG A 51 6.52 8.85 22.84
CA ARG A 51 7.39 9.75 22.10
C ARG A 51 6.93 11.19 22.25
N GLU A 52 7.87 12.10 22.47
CA GLU A 52 7.60 13.54 22.55
C GLU A 52 7.07 14.11 21.23
N ASP A 53 7.45 13.51 20.10
CA ASP A 53 7.03 13.90 18.75
C ASP A 53 5.77 13.16 18.26
N PHE A 54 5.01 12.51 19.14
CA PHE A 54 3.83 11.71 18.78
C PHE A 54 2.84 12.46 17.86
N LYS A 55 2.43 13.67 18.25
CA LYS A 55 1.46 14.48 17.48
C LYS A 55 2.02 14.89 16.10
N PRO A 56 3.23 15.47 15.99
CA PRO A 56 3.87 15.72 14.70
C PRO A 56 3.96 14.49 13.79
N GLN A 57 4.30 13.31 14.32
CA GLN A 57 4.40 12.09 13.52
C GLN A 57 3.03 11.59 13.06
N MET A 58 1.98 11.73 13.88
CA MET A 58 0.61 11.41 13.48
C MET A 58 0.15 12.32 12.32
N LEU A 59 0.40 13.63 12.41
CA LEU A 59 0.11 14.56 11.32
C LEU A 59 0.86 14.14 10.05
N ARG A 60 2.17 13.86 10.17
CA ARG A 60 3.00 13.42 9.04
C ARG A 60 2.46 12.14 8.39
N LEU A 61 1.99 11.18 9.19
CA LEU A 61 1.38 9.95 8.69
C LEU A 61 0.16 10.27 7.82
N VAL A 62 -0.75 11.13 8.30
CA VAL A 62 -1.95 11.52 7.53
C VAL A 62 -1.58 12.30 6.27
N GLU A 63 -0.60 13.21 6.33
CA GLU A 63 -0.10 13.89 5.13
C GLU A 63 0.49 12.92 4.10
N THR A 64 1.25 11.92 4.54
CA THR A 64 1.82 10.90 3.65
C THR A 64 0.73 10.06 3.00
N MET A 65 -0.31 9.66 3.75
CA MET A 65 -1.46 8.94 3.19
C MET A 65 -2.20 9.81 2.15
N ALA A 66 -2.44 11.08 2.45
CA ALA A 66 -3.11 12.00 1.55
C ALA A 66 -2.30 12.24 0.27
N LYS A 67 -0.98 12.43 0.37
CA LYS A 67 -0.09 12.54 -0.81
C LYS A 67 -0.08 11.25 -1.64
N GLY A 68 -0.05 10.09 -0.99
CA GLY A 68 -0.14 8.80 -1.67
C GLY A 68 -1.46 8.63 -2.43
N TYR A 69 -2.56 9.15 -1.88
CA TYR A 69 -3.85 9.19 -2.55
C TYR A 69 -3.85 10.16 -3.75
N ILE A 70 -3.37 11.40 -3.58
CA ILE A 70 -3.28 12.40 -4.66
C ILE A 70 -2.44 11.90 -5.84
N ASN A 71 -1.34 11.19 -5.55
CA ASN A 71 -0.44 10.67 -6.59
C ASN A 71 -0.91 9.33 -7.18
N ARG A 72 -2.07 8.81 -6.76
CA ARG A 72 -2.58 7.53 -7.22
C ARG A 72 -3.13 7.68 -8.64
N SER A 73 -2.82 6.72 -9.52
CA SER A 73 -3.33 6.76 -10.89
C SER A 73 -4.83 6.42 -10.92
N ALA A 74 -5.55 6.99 -11.89
CA ALA A 74 -6.97 6.71 -12.10
C ALA A 74 -7.28 5.22 -12.34
N GLU A 75 -6.32 4.43 -12.82
CA GLU A 75 -6.46 2.98 -12.95
C GLU A 75 -6.49 2.28 -11.58
N LEU A 76 -5.60 2.68 -10.68
CA LEU A 76 -5.52 2.13 -9.33
C LEU A 76 -6.70 2.60 -8.46
N GLU A 77 -7.17 3.83 -8.65
CA GLU A 77 -8.39 4.31 -7.97
C GLU A 77 -9.63 3.51 -8.39
N ARG A 78 -9.78 3.19 -9.69
CA ARG A 78 -10.85 2.31 -10.16
C ARG A 78 -10.75 0.91 -9.55
N ALA A 79 -9.55 0.38 -9.42
CA ALA A 79 -9.32 -0.93 -8.77
C ALA A 79 -9.67 -0.88 -7.27
N ASP A 80 -9.39 0.22 -6.57
CA ASP A 80 -9.79 0.39 -5.17
C ASP A 80 -11.30 0.36 -5.02
N ILE A 81 -12.03 1.12 -5.84
CA ILE A 81 -13.51 1.16 -5.80
C ILE A 81 -14.10 -0.23 -6.09
N GLN A 82 -13.56 -0.95 -7.08
CA GLN A 82 -14.02 -2.32 -7.38
C GLN A 82 -13.83 -3.27 -6.20
N ARG A 83 -12.69 -3.19 -5.50
CA ARG A 83 -12.39 -4.03 -4.33
C ARG A 83 -13.15 -3.62 -3.08
N GLU A 84 -13.54 -2.34 -2.97
CA GLU A 84 -14.44 -1.89 -1.90
C GLU A 84 -15.86 -2.43 -2.08
N LEU A 85 -16.32 -2.60 -3.33
CA LEU A 85 -17.64 -3.18 -3.63
C LEU A 85 -17.66 -4.71 -3.45
N ASP A 86 -16.53 -5.38 -3.67
CA ASP A 86 -16.38 -6.83 -3.46
C ASP A 86 -15.30 -7.11 -2.39
N HIS A 87 -15.71 -7.12 -1.12
CA HIS A 87 -14.80 -7.37 0.00
C HIS A 87 -14.11 -8.74 -0.02
N ASN A 88 -14.66 -9.72 -0.74
CA ASN A 88 -14.14 -11.09 -0.80
C ASN A 88 -13.42 -11.38 -2.11
N TRP A 89 -13.07 -10.34 -2.89
CA TRP A 89 -12.46 -10.48 -4.20
C TRP A 89 -11.27 -11.45 -4.20
N PHE A 90 -10.43 -11.41 -3.15
CA PHE A 90 -9.23 -12.24 -3.00
C PHE A 90 -9.51 -13.71 -2.63
N LEU A 91 -10.73 -14.05 -2.20
CA LEU A 91 -11.14 -15.43 -1.88
C LEU A 91 -11.70 -16.18 -3.10
N SER A 92 -11.81 -15.53 -4.25
CA SER A 92 -12.32 -16.17 -5.46
C SER A 92 -11.46 -17.37 -5.87
N GLN A 93 -12.08 -18.52 -6.14
CA GLN A 93 -11.38 -19.69 -6.70
C GLN A 93 -10.81 -19.44 -8.12
N LYS A 94 -11.11 -18.28 -8.71
CA LYS A 94 -10.55 -17.86 -10.00
C LYS A 94 -9.09 -17.41 -9.87
N TRP A 95 -8.60 -17.09 -8.67
CA TRP A 95 -7.21 -16.70 -8.48
C TRP A 95 -6.29 -17.91 -8.59
N VAL A 96 -5.30 -17.79 -9.48
CA VAL A 96 -4.20 -18.74 -9.61
C VAL A 96 -2.89 -17.95 -9.51
N GLY A 97 -2.20 -18.14 -8.40
CA GLY A 97 -0.98 -17.42 -8.06
C GLY A 97 0.29 -18.19 -8.42
N MET A 98 1.32 -17.47 -8.86
CA MET A 98 2.68 -18.01 -9.05
C MET A 98 3.68 -17.10 -8.33
N ALA A 99 4.61 -17.70 -7.58
CA ALA A 99 5.77 -16.99 -7.05
C ALA A 99 7.02 -17.32 -7.88
N LEU A 100 7.82 -16.31 -8.22
CA LEU A 100 9.04 -16.50 -9.02
C LEU A 100 10.15 -15.54 -8.62
N TYR A 101 11.39 -15.95 -8.86
CA TYR A 101 12.55 -15.07 -8.86
C TYR A 101 12.77 -14.53 -10.26
N THR A 102 13.01 -13.22 -10.39
CA THR A 102 13.19 -12.62 -11.72
C THR A 102 14.36 -13.26 -12.44
N ASN A 103 15.53 -13.35 -11.80
CA ASN A 103 16.76 -13.92 -12.37
C ASN A 103 16.69 -15.40 -12.79
N GLY A 104 15.72 -16.17 -12.28
CA GLY A 104 15.51 -17.57 -12.66
C GLY A 104 14.53 -17.75 -13.81
N PHE A 105 13.82 -16.68 -14.20
CA PHE A 105 12.68 -16.74 -15.11
C PHE A 105 12.77 -15.74 -16.28
N ALA A 106 13.50 -14.65 -16.08
CA ALA A 106 13.74 -13.57 -17.03
C ALA A 106 15.08 -12.86 -16.72
N ASP A 107 15.67 -12.19 -17.70
CA ASP A 107 16.93 -11.46 -17.48
C ASP A 107 16.71 -10.15 -16.71
N SER A 108 15.51 -9.56 -16.86
CA SER A 108 15.09 -8.35 -16.14
C SER A 108 13.58 -8.30 -15.91
N LEU A 109 13.10 -7.30 -15.15
CA LEU A 109 11.67 -7.04 -14.99
C LEU A 109 10.99 -6.65 -16.31
N ALA A 110 11.71 -6.01 -17.23
CA ALA A 110 11.17 -5.65 -18.54
C ALA A 110 10.86 -6.93 -19.34
N ASP A 111 11.79 -7.88 -19.35
CA ASP A 111 11.66 -9.15 -20.08
C ASP A 111 10.58 -10.07 -19.50
N LEU A 112 10.20 -9.87 -18.23
CA LEU A 112 9.08 -10.58 -17.62
C LEU A 112 7.74 -10.23 -18.31
N THR A 113 7.63 -9.04 -18.90
CA THR A 113 6.46 -8.64 -19.70
C THR A 113 6.29 -9.55 -20.92
N ASP A 114 7.38 -9.98 -21.53
CA ASP A 114 7.34 -10.88 -22.69
C ASP A 114 6.91 -12.31 -22.30
N LYS A 115 6.91 -12.62 -21.00
CA LYS A 115 6.42 -13.90 -20.45
C LYS A 115 4.93 -13.88 -20.10
N ILE A 116 4.24 -12.75 -20.26
CA ILE A 116 2.78 -12.66 -20.03
C ILE A 116 1.98 -13.74 -20.79
N PRO A 117 2.24 -14.02 -22.09
CA PRO A 117 1.52 -15.07 -22.81
C PRO A 117 1.66 -16.45 -22.15
N TYR A 118 2.83 -16.77 -21.61
CA TYR A 118 3.07 -18.03 -20.89
C TYR A 118 2.27 -18.09 -19.58
N PHE A 119 2.21 -17.00 -18.82
CA PHE A 119 1.39 -16.94 -17.61
C PHE A 119 -0.11 -17.12 -17.93
N GLN A 120 -0.59 -16.48 -19.00
CA GLN A 120 -1.97 -16.61 -19.45
C GLN A 120 -2.29 -18.04 -19.92
N GLU A 121 -1.38 -18.71 -20.64
CA GLU A 121 -1.53 -20.12 -21.04
C GLU A 121 -1.66 -21.05 -19.82
N LEU A 122 -0.87 -20.81 -18.76
CA LEU A 122 -0.96 -21.54 -17.49
C LEU A 122 -2.18 -21.15 -16.64
N GLY A 123 -2.93 -20.12 -17.03
CA GLY A 123 -4.04 -19.58 -16.25
C GLY A 123 -3.62 -18.79 -15.02
N ILE A 124 -2.35 -18.40 -14.90
CA ILE A 124 -1.84 -17.56 -13.81
C ILE A 124 -2.32 -16.12 -14.00
N ASN A 125 -2.98 -15.58 -12.97
CA ASN A 125 -3.49 -14.20 -12.97
C ASN A 125 -2.99 -13.36 -11.78
N MET A 126 -2.12 -13.93 -10.96
CA MET A 126 -1.41 -13.23 -9.89
C MET A 126 0.04 -13.72 -9.83
N VAL A 127 1.00 -12.81 -10.00
CA VAL A 127 2.43 -13.13 -9.95
C VAL A 127 3.09 -12.39 -8.80
N HIS A 128 3.75 -13.14 -7.92
CA HIS A 128 4.57 -12.61 -6.83
C HIS A 128 6.05 -12.71 -7.19
N ILE A 129 6.69 -11.55 -7.37
CA ILE A 129 8.09 -11.48 -7.79
C ILE A 129 8.99 -11.27 -6.57
N MET A 130 9.95 -12.19 -6.41
CA MET A 130 10.88 -12.26 -5.28
C MET A 130 12.29 -11.78 -5.64
N PRO A 131 13.00 -11.15 -4.67
CA PRO A 131 12.87 -9.74 -4.31
C PRO A 131 13.51 -8.83 -5.36
N ILE A 132 12.88 -7.68 -5.63
CA ILE A 132 13.30 -6.78 -6.73
C ILE A 132 14.07 -5.54 -6.27
N LEU A 133 14.19 -5.32 -4.96
CA LEU A 133 14.94 -4.19 -4.43
C LEU A 133 16.43 -4.50 -4.30
N MET A 134 17.25 -3.46 -4.48
CA MET A 134 18.69 -3.58 -4.34
C MET A 134 19.06 -4.10 -2.95
N CYS A 135 19.88 -5.15 -2.95
CA CYS A 135 20.45 -5.70 -1.75
C CYS A 135 21.92 -5.28 -1.59
N PRO A 136 22.44 -5.20 -0.36
CA PRO A 136 23.86 -5.02 -0.11
C PRO A 136 24.70 -6.09 -0.82
N ALA A 137 25.86 -5.69 -1.36
CA ALA A 137 26.77 -6.59 -2.05
C ALA A 137 27.29 -7.69 -1.09
N GLY A 138 27.13 -8.96 -1.48
CA GLY A 138 27.60 -10.12 -0.70
C GLY A 138 26.49 -11.11 -0.35
N LYS A 139 26.42 -11.53 0.92
CA LYS A 139 25.45 -12.52 1.41
C LYS A 139 24.05 -11.92 1.53
N SER A 140 23.33 -11.95 0.42
CA SER A 140 22.02 -11.32 0.30
C SER A 140 20.83 -12.23 0.63
N ASP A 141 21.04 -13.44 1.18
CA ASP A 141 19.97 -14.39 1.57
C ASP A 141 18.83 -14.50 0.53
N GLY A 142 19.18 -14.76 -0.75
CA GLY A 142 18.18 -14.82 -1.82
C GLY A 142 17.46 -13.50 -2.14
N GLY A 143 18.04 -12.36 -1.78
CA GLY A 143 17.43 -11.02 -1.89
C GLY A 143 16.75 -10.53 -0.60
N HIS A 144 16.77 -11.31 0.48
CA HIS A 144 16.18 -10.95 1.78
C HIS A 144 17.18 -10.38 2.78
N GLY A 145 18.48 -10.54 2.52
CA GLY A 145 19.57 -10.03 3.34
C GLY A 145 19.73 -8.52 3.17
N GLY A 146 19.01 -7.75 3.98
CA GLY A 146 19.23 -6.29 4.13
C GLY A 146 18.56 -5.40 3.10
N ALA A 147 17.74 -5.94 2.18
CA ALA A 147 16.80 -5.13 1.40
C ALA A 147 15.48 -4.94 2.18
N PRO A 148 14.77 -3.80 1.99
CA PRO A 148 13.37 -3.74 2.39
C PRO A 148 12.64 -4.89 1.70
N LEU A 149 11.94 -5.73 2.46
CA LEU A 149 11.08 -6.77 1.90
C LEU A 149 9.98 -6.09 1.08
N SER A 150 10.18 -5.92 -0.23
CA SER A 150 9.09 -5.61 -1.15
C SER A 150 9.12 -6.59 -2.30
N GLY A 151 8.33 -7.66 -2.15
CA GLY A 151 7.87 -8.40 -3.32
C GLY A 151 6.95 -7.49 -4.14
N LEU A 152 7.02 -7.59 -5.46
CA LEU A 152 6.04 -6.95 -6.34
C LEU A 152 4.95 -7.96 -6.65
N LEU A 153 3.71 -7.61 -6.33
CA LEU A 153 2.54 -8.37 -6.76
C LEU A 153 2.03 -7.76 -8.06
N LEU A 154 2.17 -8.49 -9.16
CA LEU A 154 1.62 -8.12 -10.45
C LEU A 154 0.32 -8.89 -10.69
N TYR A 155 -0.70 -8.17 -11.15
CA TYR A 155 -1.93 -8.75 -11.64
C TYR A 155 -1.79 -8.94 -13.14
N VAL A 156 -1.83 -10.19 -13.59
CA VAL A 156 -1.83 -10.53 -15.01
C VAL A 156 -3.29 -10.61 -15.41
N ARG A 157 -3.75 -9.65 -16.22
CA ARG A 157 -5.09 -9.66 -16.82
C ARG A 157 -5.03 -10.20 -18.24
#